data_AF-A0A1G1FC79-F1
#
_entry.id   AF-A0A1G1FC79-F1
#
_cell.length_a   1.000
_cell.length_b   1.000
_cell.length_c   1.000
_cell.angle_alpha   90.00
_cell.angle_beta   90.00
_cell.angle_gamma   90.00
#
_symmetry.space_group_name_H-M   'P 1'
#
loop_
_entity.id
_entity.type
_entity.pdbx_description
1 polymer ?
#
loop_
_entity_poly.entity_id
_entity_poly.type
_entity_poly.pdbx_seq_one_letter_code
_entity_poly.pdbx_strand_id
1 'polypeptide(L)'
;MKVLFIIIFLFLFTACAAKQEVFDPVAKFTEAEKYMQEESFENARKAYQEIQEKATDRSYDADIMLRIADTYFGEEKYEEALVEYQAFLNFHPVNKNASYAQYQIAMCSFRQLPTIDRDPSITRSALKEFARLVQKYPTSPYADQARRNMAVCRERLAAYELYVARFYHKKGSSAAAAARAEGLMKDYPDALIEKDALLLVGRAYAQLGKRDQALQALETLVKKYPAMRGDAADLLKELRTK
;
A
#
# COMPACT_ATOMS: atom_id res chain seq x y z
N MET A 1 9.26 5.93 84.44
CA MET A 1 8.60 6.31 83.17
C MET A 1 9.57 6.91 82.12
N LYS A 2 10.82 6.45 82.00
CA LYS A 2 11.74 6.89 80.91
C LYS A 2 12.33 5.73 80.08
N VAL A 3 12.10 4.48 80.48
CA VAL A 3 12.63 3.29 79.78
C VAL A 3 11.59 2.67 78.83
N LEU A 4 10.31 3.02 78.98
CA LEU A 4 9.22 2.48 78.15
C LEU A 4 9.11 3.15 76.76
N PHE A 5 9.74 4.31 76.55
CA PHE A 5 9.68 5.04 75.27
C PHE A 5 10.78 4.64 74.28
N ILE A 6 11.80 3.91 74.72
CA ILE A 6 12.95 3.51 73.87
C ILE A 6 12.67 2.21 73.10
N ILE A 7 11.72 1.39 73.57
CA ILE A 7 11.41 0.09 72.93
C ILE A 7 10.47 0.26 71.72
N ILE A 8 9.75 1.38 71.61
CA ILE A 8 8.84 1.64 70.47
C ILE A 8 9.57 2.22 69.25
N PHE A 9 10.80 2.72 69.41
CA PHE A 9 11.60 3.24 68.29
C PHE A 9 12.45 2.17 67.57
N LEU A 10 12.48 0.93 68.10
CA LEU A 10 13.21 -0.20 67.50
C LEU A 10 12.33 -1.07 66.57
N PHE A 11 11.22 -0.51 66.06
CA PHE A 11 10.34 -1.12 65.07
C PHE A 11 10.33 -0.35 63.74
N LEU A 12 11.37 0.45 63.49
CA LEU A 12 11.65 1.02 62.17
C LEU A 12 12.72 0.18 61.49
N PHE A 13 12.47 -0.18 60.23
CA PHE A 13 13.37 -0.87 59.30
C PHE A 13 13.37 -2.41 59.29
N THR A 14 12.20 -3.05 59.34
CA THR A 14 12.00 -4.22 58.46
C THR A 14 11.49 -3.71 57.12
N ALA A 15 12.32 -2.95 56.41
CA ALA A 15 12.14 -2.77 54.98
C ALA A 15 12.43 -4.14 54.37
N CYS A 16 11.39 -4.93 54.14
CA CYS A 16 11.46 -6.10 53.29
C CYS A 16 12.12 -5.65 51.99
N ALA A 17 13.38 -6.05 51.78
CA ALA A 17 14.01 -6.04 50.47
C ALA A 17 13.25 -7.05 49.61
N ALA A 18 12.07 -6.66 49.12
CA ALA A 18 11.36 -7.41 48.11
C ALA A 18 12.32 -7.52 46.93
N LYS A 19 12.81 -8.74 46.69
CA LYS A 19 13.70 -9.06 45.57
C LYS A 19 12.98 -8.60 44.31
N GLN A 20 13.43 -7.49 43.74
CA GLN A 20 12.84 -6.94 42.53
C GLN A 20 13.04 -7.98 41.43
N GLU A 21 11.94 -8.55 40.95
CA GLU A 21 11.97 -9.51 39.86
C GLU A 21 12.65 -8.83 38.67
N VAL A 22 13.74 -9.45 38.20
CA VAL A 22 14.45 -8.96 37.03
C VAL A 22 13.52 -9.18 35.84
N PHE A 23 13.21 -8.11 35.13
CA PHE A 23 12.41 -8.19 33.91
C PHE A 23 13.09 -9.14 32.92
N ASP A 24 12.34 -10.12 32.40
CA ASP A 24 12.81 -11.09 31.41
C ASP A 24 12.22 -10.75 30.03
N PRO A 25 12.99 -10.08 29.14
CA PRO A 25 12.53 -9.72 27.81
C PRO A 25 12.15 -10.94 26.95
N VAL A 26 12.81 -12.08 27.14
CA VAL A 26 12.63 -13.27 26.29
C VAL A 26 11.30 -13.95 26.64
N ALA A 27 11.02 -14.11 27.93
CA ALA A 27 9.74 -14.63 28.39
C ALA A 27 8.59 -13.71 27.93
N LYS A 28 8.75 -12.39 28.08
CA LYS A 28 7.74 -11.41 27.65
C LYS A 28 7.54 -11.38 26.14
N PHE A 29 8.60 -11.54 25.35
CA PHE A 29 8.50 -11.64 23.89
C PHE A 29 7.72 -12.91 23.49
N THR A 30 7.97 -14.02 24.16
CA THR A 30 7.24 -15.29 23.93
C THR A 30 5.75 -15.14 24.24
N GLU A 31 5.41 -14.42 25.31
CA GLU A 31 4.02 -14.06 25.65
C GLU A 31 3.39 -13.19 24.55
N ALA A 32 4.11 -12.17 24.06
CA ALA A 32 3.64 -11.30 22.99
C ALA A 32 3.38 -12.06 21.68
N GLU A 33 4.27 -13.00 21.31
CA GLU A 33 4.10 -13.86 20.13
C GLU A 33 2.90 -14.81 20.28
N LYS A 34 2.59 -15.26 21.50
CA LYS A 34 1.36 -16.02 21.76
C LYS A 34 0.12 -15.16 21.50
N TYR A 35 0.10 -13.91 21.96
CA TYR A 35 -0.98 -12.99 21.65
C TYR A 35 -1.09 -12.70 20.15
N MET A 36 0.02 -12.62 19.41
CA MET A 36 0.01 -12.50 17.95
C MET A 36 -0.66 -13.72 17.28
N GLN A 37 -0.36 -14.93 17.74
CA GLN A 37 -0.97 -16.17 17.21
C GLN A 37 -2.46 -16.26 17.51
N GLU A 38 -2.90 -15.70 18.62
CA GLU A 38 -4.31 -15.59 19.02
C GLU A 38 -5.02 -14.39 18.36
N GLU A 39 -4.35 -13.65 17.47
CA GLU A 39 -4.82 -12.39 16.85
C GLU A 39 -5.23 -11.33 17.88
N SER A 40 -4.73 -11.45 19.11
CA SER A 40 -4.92 -10.49 20.20
C SER A 40 -3.91 -9.34 20.06
N PHE A 41 -4.00 -8.59 18.96
CA PHE A 41 -3.01 -7.61 18.54
C PHE A 41 -2.77 -6.49 19.57
N GLU A 42 -3.82 -6.02 20.24
CA GLU A 42 -3.69 -5.01 21.30
C GLU A 42 -2.90 -5.54 22.51
N ASN A 43 -3.12 -6.79 22.92
CA ASN A 43 -2.38 -7.41 24.02
C ASN A 43 -0.93 -7.70 23.61
N ALA A 44 -0.72 -8.19 22.39
CA ALA A 44 0.60 -8.37 21.81
C ALA A 44 1.39 -7.05 21.80
N ARG A 45 0.77 -5.97 21.30
CA ARG A 45 1.38 -4.64 21.24
C ARG A 45 1.76 -4.11 22.62
N LYS A 46 0.89 -4.25 23.62
CA LYS A 46 1.20 -3.88 25.01
C LYS A 46 2.39 -4.67 25.56
N ALA A 47 2.44 -5.97 25.29
CA ALA A 47 3.56 -6.80 25.71
C ALA A 47 4.87 -6.38 25.02
N TYR A 48 4.85 -6.07 23.71
CA TYR A 48 6.01 -5.54 23.00
C TYR A 48 6.47 -4.17 23.53
N GLN A 49 5.54 -3.26 23.81
CA GLN A 49 5.83 -1.95 24.40
C GLN A 49 6.42 -2.08 25.80
N GLU A 50 5.91 -3.02 26.61
CA GLU A 50 6.48 -3.30 27.93
C GLU A 50 7.95 -3.73 27.84
N ILE A 51 8.33 -4.52 26.83
CA ILE A 51 9.73 -4.88 26.58
C ILE A 51 10.53 -3.63 26.22
N GLN A 52 10.02 -2.78 25.32
CA GLN A 52 10.70 -1.55 24.90
C GLN A 52 10.97 -0.58 26.06
N GLU A 53 10.06 -0.53 27.04
CA GLU A 53 10.14 0.32 28.22
C GLU A 53 11.07 -0.25 29.30
N LYS A 54 11.02 -1.57 29.55
CA LYS A 54 11.68 -2.19 30.72
C LYS A 54 12.99 -2.90 30.40
N ALA A 55 13.22 -3.31 29.15
CA ALA A 55 14.44 -4.03 28.79
C ALA A 55 15.67 -3.09 28.80
N THR A 56 16.73 -3.54 29.46
CA THR A 56 18.04 -2.87 29.43
C THR A 56 18.83 -3.21 28.17
N ASP A 57 18.68 -4.43 27.65
CA ASP A 57 19.26 -4.85 26.38
C ASP A 57 18.41 -4.34 25.20
N ARG A 58 19.04 -3.52 24.35
CA ARG A 58 18.42 -2.90 23.17
C ARG A 58 18.58 -3.74 21.90
N SER A 59 19.17 -4.94 21.99
CA SER A 59 19.33 -5.84 20.85
C SER A 59 17.99 -6.26 20.20
N TYR A 60 16.91 -6.21 20.97
CA TYR A 60 15.55 -6.56 20.54
C TYR A 60 14.77 -5.41 19.88
N ASP A 61 15.26 -4.17 19.95
CA ASP A 61 14.50 -2.97 19.56
C ASP A 61 13.93 -3.07 18.15
N ALA A 62 14.76 -3.52 17.20
CA ALA A 62 14.37 -3.62 15.81
C ALA A 62 13.22 -4.64 15.62
N ASP A 63 13.31 -5.81 16.25
CA ASP A 63 12.29 -6.83 16.14
C ASP A 63 10.98 -6.40 16.84
N ILE A 64 11.08 -5.73 17.99
CA ILE A 64 9.94 -5.18 18.73
C ILE A 64 9.22 -4.10 17.92
N MET A 65 9.95 -3.14 17.37
CA MET A 65 9.38 -2.07 16.53
C MET A 65 8.62 -2.65 15.34
N LEU A 66 9.21 -3.66 14.69
CA LEU A 66 8.57 -4.32 13.57
C LEU A 66 7.30 -5.05 13.99
N ARG A 67 7.32 -5.74 15.13
CA ARG A 67 6.15 -6.44 15.68
C ARG A 67 5.03 -5.49 16.09
N ILE A 68 5.35 -4.34 16.66
CA ILE A 68 4.37 -3.29 16.93
C ILE A 68 3.70 -2.85 15.62
N ALA A 69 4.47 -2.60 14.56
CA ALA A 69 3.90 -2.28 13.24
C ALA A 69 2.98 -3.41 12.72
N ASP A 70 3.41 -4.68 12.85
CA ASP A 70 2.64 -5.86 12.46
C ASP A 70 1.29 -5.95 13.22
N THR A 71 1.24 -5.55 14.49
CA THR A 71 -0.01 -5.54 15.27
C THR A 71 -1.05 -4.56 14.70
N TYR A 72 -0.63 -3.36 14.31
CA TYR A 72 -1.53 -2.38 13.69
C TYR A 72 -1.99 -2.86 12.32
N PHE A 73 -1.09 -3.46 11.54
CA PHE A 73 -1.44 -4.03 10.25
C PHE A 73 -2.46 -5.16 10.39
N GLY A 74 -2.29 -6.04 11.39
CA GLY A 74 -3.21 -7.14 11.70
C GLY A 74 -4.60 -6.67 12.12
N GLU A 75 -4.70 -5.53 12.80
CA GLU A 75 -5.98 -4.88 13.12
C GLU A 75 -6.57 -4.07 11.96
N GLU A 76 -5.96 -4.11 10.78
CA GLU A 76 -6.34 -3.29 9.62
C GLU A 76 -6.24 -1.76 9.88
N LYS A 77 -5.50 -1.36 10.93
CA LYS A 77 -5.16 0.02 11.26
C LYS A 77 -3.96 0.47 10.42
N TYR A 78 -4.19 0.56 9.12
CA TYR A 78 -3.13 0.71 8.12
C TYR A 78 -2.38 2.05 8.22
N GLU A 79 -3.03 3.12 8.70
CA GLU A 79 -2.38 4.43 8.88
C GLU A 79 -1.39 4.39 10.05
N GLU A 80 -1.78 3.81 11.18
CA GLU A 80 -0.91 3.59 12.32
C GLU A 80 0.23 2.62 11.95
N ALA A 81 -0.08 1.52 11.26
CA ALA A 81 0.92 0.58 10.78
C ALA A 81 1.95 1.25 9.85
N LEU A 82 1.48 2.14 8.96
CA LEU A 82 2.35 2.89 8.05
C LEU A 82 3.36 3.74 8.82
N VAL A 83 2.92 4.43 9.87
CA VAL A 83 3.79 5.24 10.74
C VAL A 83 4.86 4.36 11.40
N GLU A 84 4.46 3.22 11.97
CA GLU A 84 5.39 2.33 12.68
C GLU A 84 6.40 1.64 11.74
N TYR A 85 5.98 1.18 10.56
CA TYR A 85 6.91 0.63 9.57
C TYR A 85 7.90 1.67 9.05
N GLN A 86 7.47 2.93 8.87
CA GLN A 86 8.36 4.02 8.49
C GLN A 86 9.35 4.33 9.61
N ALA A 87 8.91 4.36 10.87
CA ALA A 87 9.78 4.52 12.02
C ALA A 87 10.85 3.42 12.06
N PHE A 88 10.47 2.15 11.89
CA PHE A 88 11.41 1.04 11.80
C PHE A 88 12.47 1.26 10.71
N LEU A 89 12.07 1.68 9.49
CA LEU A 89 13.04 1.94 8.41
C LEU A 89 13.96 3.13 8.68
N ASN A 90 13.47 4.14 9.40
CA ASN A 90 14.27 5.31 9.76
C ASN A 90 15.34 4.96 10.80
N PHE A 91 14.98 4.20 11.83
CA PHE A 91 15.90 3.80 12.89
C PHE A 91 16.80 2.60 12.50
N HIS A 92 16.31 1.70 11.66
CA HIS A 92 16.99 0.44 11.30
C HIS A 92 17.08 0.20 9.77
N PRO A 93 17.65 1.14 8.98
CA PRO A 93 17.62 1.10 7.52
C PRO A 93 18.40 -0.07 6.88
N VAL A 94 19.34 -0.67 7.60
CA VAL A 94 20.19 -1.79 7.13
C VAL A 94 19.80 -3.14 7.76
N ASN A 95 18.71 -3.19 8.53
CA ASN A 95 18.24 -4.42 9.15
C ASN A 95 17.80 -5.44 8.08
N LYS A 96 17.97 -6.74 8.36
CA LYS A 96 17.53 -7.84 7.48
C LYS A 96 16.05 -7.74 7.06
N ASN A 97 15.21 -7.16 7.93
CA ASN A 97 13.77 -6.98 7.72
C ASN A 97 13.42 -5.63 7.06
N ALA A 98 14.40 -4.81 6.65
CA ALA A 98 14.13 -3.54 5.98
C ALA A 98 13.34 -3.72 4.66
N SER A 99 13.59 -4.81 3.93
CA SER A 99 12.80 -5.10 2.73
C SER A 99 11.36 -5.53 3.05
N TYR A 100 11.14 -6.19 4.19
CA TYR A 100 9.79 -6.53 4.69
C TYR A 100 9.02 -5.28 5.12
N ALA A 101 9.62 -4.40 5.93
CA ALA A 101 8.97 -3.16 6.35
C ALA A 101 8.61 -2.27 5.15
N GLN A 102 9.50 -2.15 4.15
CA GLN A 102 9.19 -1.41 2.92
C GLN A 102 8.05 -2.05 2.11
N TYR A 103 7.94 -3.39 2.12
CA TYR A 103 6.82 -4.09 1.50
C TYR A 103 5.52 -3.76 2.22
N GLN A 104 5.54 -3.81 3.55
CA GLN A 104 4.35 -3.55 4.37
C GLN A 104 3.89 -2.09 4.27
N ILE A 105 4.80 -1.12 4.15
CA ILE A 105 4.47 0.29 3.83
C ILE A 105 3.62 0.37 2.56
N ALA A 106 4.02 -0.34 1.49
CA ALA A 106 3.25 -0.38 0.26
C ALA A 106 1.91 -1.12 0.45
N MET A 107 1.89 -2.18 1.25
CA MET A 107 0.68 -2.93 1.58
C MET A 107 -0.35 -2.11 2.37
N CYS A 108 0.06 -1.20 3.26
CA CYS A 108 -0.86 -0.32 3.99
C CYS A 108 -1.72 0.52 3.02
N SER A 109 -1.13 1.03 1.93
CA SER A 109 -1.89 1.69 0.87
C SER A 109 -2.63 0.70 -0.04
N PHE A 110 -2.03 -0.45 -0.34
CA PHE A 110 -2.61 -1.47 -1.23
C PHE A 110 -3.90 -2.11 -0.67
N ARG A 111 -3.99 -2.26 0.65
CA ARG A 111 -5.21 -2.78 1.31
C ARG A 111 -6.36 -1.78 1.29
N GLN A 112 -6.05 -0.50 1.11
CA GLN A 112 -7.01 0.60 1.09
C GLN A 112 -7.32 1.12 -0.31
N LEU A 113 -6.96 0.39 -1.37
CA LEU A 113 -7.15 0.90 -2.74
C LEU A 113 -8.64 1.21 -3.01
N PRO A 114 -8.96 2.43 -3.47
CA PRO A 114 -10.34 2.85 -3.68
C PRO A 114 -10.90 2.36 -5.01
N THR A 115 -12.23 2.27 -5.14
CA THR A 115 -12.90 1.97 -6.42
C THR A 115 -12.50 2.93 -7.54
N ILE A 116 -12.63 2.50 -8.80
CA ILE A 116 -12.12 3.21 -9.99
C ILE A 116 -12.78 4.56 -10.27
N ASP A 117 -13.87 4.88 -9.57
CA ASP A 117 -14.63 6.13 -9.65
C ASP A 117 -14.18 7.17 -8.62
N ARG A 118 -13.26 6.81 -7.71
CA ARG A 118 -12.73 7.68 -6.65
C ARG A 118 -11.32 8.17 -6.96
N ASP A 119 -10.86 9.18 -6.22
CA ASP A 119 -9.51 9.71 -6.36
C ASP A 119 -8.45 8.60 -6.16
N PRO A 120 -7.51 8.40 -7.11
CA PRO A 120 -6.59 7.27 -7.06
C PRO A 120 -5.26 7.61 -6.37
N SER A 121 -5.20 8.61 -5.48
CA SER A 121 -3.96 8.99 -4.79
C SER A 121 -3.39 7.86 -3.94
N ILE A 122 -4.26 7.08 -3.27
CA ILE A 122 -3.84 5.89 -2.52
C ILE A 122 -3.23 4.83 -3.47
N THR A 123 -3.81 4.64 -4.66
CA THR A 123 -3.27 3.73 -5.69
C THR A 123 -1.89 4.17 -6.17
N ARG A 124 -1.70 5.48 -6.41
CA ARG A 124 -0.39 6.04 -6.76
C ARG A 124 0.63 5.86 -5.64
N SER A 125 0.21 6.04 -4.39
CA SER A 125 1.06 5.82 -3.21
C SER A 125 1.54 4.37 -3.13
N ALA A 126 0.62 3.41 -3.22
CA ALA A 126 0.95 1.98 -3.23
C ALA A 126 1.95 1.63 -4.35
N LEU A 127 1.67 2.08 -5.59
CA LEU A 127 2.56 1.86 -6.74
C LEU A 127 3.97 2.42 -6.49
N LYS A 128 4.07 3.63 -5.96
CA LYS A 128 5.34 4.29 -5.63
C LYS A 128 6.14 3.48 -4.60
N GLU A 129 5.50 3.01 -3.54
CA GLU A 129 6.19 2.30 -2.46
C GLU A 129 6.58 0.86 -2.87
N PHE A 130 5.79 0.17 -3.69
CA PHE A 130 6.23 -1.10 -4.29
C PHE A 130 7.40 -0.89 -5.26
N ALA A 131 7.37 0.17 -6.08
CA ALA A 131 8.48 0.49 -6.97
C ALA A 131 9.77 0.79 -6.17
N ARG A 132 9.65 1.52 -5.05
CA ARG A 132 10.77 1.77 -4.12
C ARG A 132 11.34 0.46 -3.57
N LEU A 133 10.50 -0.50 -3.20
CA LEU A 133 10.96 -1.83 -2.78
C LEU A 133 11.76 -2.52 -3.88
N VAL A 134 11.21 -2.61 -5.10
CA VAL A 134 11.85 -3.31 -6.21
C VAL A 134 13.18 -2.64 -6.59
N GLN A 135 13.24 -1.32 -6.50
CA GLN A 135 14.45 -0.55 -6.78
C GLN A 135 15.52 -0.74 -5.69
N LYS A 136 15.13 -0.64 -4.42
CA LYS A 136 16.07 -0.65 -3.29
C LYS A 136 16.47 -2.07 -2.85
N TYR A 137 15.56 -3.03 -2.99
CA TYR A 137 15.73 -4.42 -2.56
C TYR A 137 15.36 -5.41 -3.68
N PRO A 138 16.07 -5.39 -4.82
CA PRO A 138 15.69 -6.17 -6.01
C PRO A 138 15.69 -7.68 -5.82
N THR A 139 16.50 -8.20 -4.88
CA THR A 139 16.65 -9.62 -4.54
C THR A 139 15.82 -10.03 -3.30
N SER A 140 14.99 -9.13 -2.77
CA SER A 140 14.13 -9.42 -1.62
C SER A 140 13.12 -10.53 -1.96
N PRO A 141 12.75 -11.40 -1.00
CA PRO A 141 11.67 -12.37 -1.20
C PRO A 141 10.32 -11.70 -1.54
N TYR A 142 10.16 -10.41 -1.25
CA TYR A 142 8.94 -9.65 -1.54
C TYR A 142 8.95 -9.00 -2.94
N ALA A 143 10.08 -9.00 -3.66
CA ALA A 143 10.23 -8.26 -4.91
C ALA A 143 9.28 -8.74 -6.02
N ASP A 144 9.07 -10.05 -6.15
CA ASP A 144 8.16 -10.61 -7.15
C ASP A 144 6.70 -10.30 -6.84
N GLN A 145 6.29 -10.42 -5.57
CA GLN A 145 4.94 -10.06 -5.17
C GLN A 145 4.71 -8.55 -5.32
N ALA A 146 5.70 -7.71 -5.01
CA ALA A 146 5.63 -6.28 -5.24
C ALA A 146 5.44 -5.97 -6.73
N ARG A 147 6.18 -6.60 -7.65
CA ARG A 147 5.99 -6.46 -9.10
C ARG A 147 4.56 -6.82 -9.54
N ARG A 148 3.98 -7.90 -8.99
CA ARG A 148 2.57 -8.27 -9.26
C ARG A 148 1.59 -7.22 -8.74
N ASN A 149 1.80 -6.72 -7.52
CA ASN A 149 0.95 -5.67 -6.95
C ASN A 149 1.08 -4.35 -7.72
N MET A 150 2.28 -4.02 -8.24
CA MET A 150 2.48 -2.87 -9.12
C MET A 150 1.64 -3.00 -10.39
N ALA A 151 1.58 -4.18 -11.02
CA ALA A 151 0.73 -4.41 -12.18
C ALA A 151 -0.75 -4.18 -11.84
N VAL A 152 -1.23 -4.66 -10.69
CA VAL A 152 -2.60 -4.39 -10.21
C VAL A 152 -2.84 -2.89 -10.03
N CYS A 153 -1.91 -2.15 -9.43
CA CYS A 153 -2.05 -0.70 -9.29
C CYS A 153 -2.08 0.01 -10.66
N ARG A 154 -1.22 -0.40 -11.60
CA ARG A 154 -1.18 0.16 -12.97
C ARG A 154 -2.49 -0.07 -13.71
N GLU A 155 -3.03 -1.29 -13.67
CA GLU A 155 -4.34 -1.62 -14.25
C GLU A 155 -5.45 -0.77 -13.65
N ARG A 156 -5.44 -0.56 -12.33
CA ARG A 156 -6.46 0.24 -11.66
C ARG A 156 -6.38 1.72 -12.03
N LEU A 157 -5.16 2.25 -12.18
CA LEU A 157 -4.94 3.63 -12.63
C LEU A 157 -5.38 3.82 -14.09
N ALA A 158 -5.06 2.87 -14.96
CA ALA A 158 -5.55 2.87 -16.33
C ALA A 158 -7.09 2.83 -16.36
N ALA A 159 -7.72 1.97 -15.56
CA ALA A 159 -9.17 1.87 -15.47
C ALA A 159 -9.83 3.17 -14.99
N TYR A 160 -9.20 3.87 -14.05
CA TYR A 160 -9.62 5.21 -13.62
C TYR A 160 -9.58 6.22 -14.78
N GLU A 161 -8.49 6.28 -15.54
CA GLU A 161 -8.39 7.20 -16.69
C GLU A 161 -9.45 6.89 -17.76
N LEU A 162 -9.70 5.61 -18.04
CA LEU A 162 -10.75 5.21 -18.98
C LEU A 162 -12.14 5.57 -18.45
N TYR A 163 -12.40 5.39 -17.15
CA TYR A 163 -13.64 5.78 -16.50
C TYR A 163 -13.90 7.29 -16.68
N VAL A 164 -12.89 8.12 -16.40
CA VAL A 164 -12.97 9.58 -16.59
C VAL A 164 -13.15 9.96 -18.06
N ALA A 165 -12.42 9.30 -18.97
CA ALA A 165 -12.57 9.51 -20.41
C ALA A 165 -13.99 9.22 -20.89
N ARG A 166 -14.58 8.09 -20.45
CA ARG A 166 -15.97 7.73 -20.77
C ARG A 166 -16.97 8.72 -20.20
N PHE A 167 -16.73 9.23 -18.98
CA PHE A 167 -17.55 10.28 -18.38
C PHE A 167 -17.57 11.55 -19.24
N TYR A 168 -16.40 12.05 -19.67
CA TYR A 168 -16.32 13.22 -20.53
C TYR A 168 -16.97 13.00 -21.89
N HIS A 169 -16.79 11.82 -22.49
CA HIS A 169 -17.43 11.47 -23.75
C HIS A 169 -18.95 11.49 -23.63
N LYS A 170 -19.50 10.90 -22.57
CA LYS A 170 -20.95 10.92 -22.28
C LYS A 170 -21.50 12.34 -22.07
N LYS A 171 -20.67 13.26 -21.57
CA LYS A 171 -21.01 14.68 -21.39
C LYS A 171 -20.82 15.53 -22.65
N GLY A 172 -20.43 14.93 -23.78
CA GLY A 172 -20.20 15.64 -25.05
C GLY A 172 -18.84 16.35 -25.12
N SER A 173 -17.96 16.16 -24.14
CA SER A 173 -16.61 16.74 -24.17
C SER A 173 -15.63 15.76 -24.83
N SER A 174 -15.73 15.65 -26.16
CA SER A 174 -14.94 14.70 -26.95
C SER A 174 -13.44 15.02 -26.90
N ALA A 175 -13.05 16.30 -26.81
CA ALA A 175 -11.65 16.70 -26.66
C ALA A 175 -11.04 16.20 -25.34
N ALA A 176 -11.75 16.35 -24.22
CA ALA A 176 -11.30 15.86 -22.93
C ALA A 176 -11.27 14.32 -22.88
N ALA A 177 -12.26 13.66 -23.50
CA ALA A 177 -12.29 12.20 -23.61
C ALA A 177 -11.09 11.65 -24.38
N ALA A 178 -10.77 12.24 -25.54
CA ALA A 178 -9.60 11.85 -26.34
C ALA A 178 -8.31 12.05 -25.54
N ALA A 179 -8.11 13.22 -24.94
CA ALA A 179 -6.91 13.52 -24.16
C ALA A 179 -6.68 12.54 -23.00
N ARG A 180 -7.76 12.17 -22.28
CA ARG A 180 -7.69 11.20 -21.17
C ARG A 180 -7.35 9.79 -21.65
N ALA A 181 -8.00 9.32 -22.73
CA ALA A 181 -7.75 8.00 -23.27
C ALA A 181 -6.35 7.88 -23.93
N GLU A 182 -5.84 8.95 -24.54
CA GLU A 182 -4.46 9.02 -25.02
C GLU A 182 -3.45 9.02 -23.87
N GLY A 183 -3.72 9.78 -22.80
CA GLY A 183 -2.92 9.76 -21.58
C GLY A 183 -2.83 8.36 -20.97
N LEU A 184 -3.95 7.64 -20.91
CA LEU A 184 -3.98 6.24 -20.50
C LEU A 184 -3.00 5.37 -21.31
N MET A 185 -3.08 5.42 -22.64
CA MET A 185 -2.23 4.59 -23.50
C MET A 185 -0.74 4.97 -23.42
N LYS A 186 -0.46 6.25 -23.12
CA LYS A 186 0.90 6.74 -22.93
C LYS A 186 1.49 6.31 -21.59
N ASP A 187 0.73 6.44 -20.51
CA ASP A 187 1.21 6.22 -19.14
C ASP A 187 1.15 4.73 -18.74
N TYR A 188 0.21 3.98 -19.35
CA TYR A 188 -0.04 2.56 -19.12
C TYR A 188 -0.09 1.77 -20.44
N PRO A 189 1.00 1.70 -21.21
CA PRO A 189 1.04 1.02 -22.51
C PRO A 189 0.86 -0.49 -22.43
N ASP A 190 1.04 -1.07 -21.24
CA ASP A 190 0.86 -2.48 -20.90
C ASP A 190 -0.56 -2.80 -20.39
N ALA A 191 -1.45 -1.80 -20.28
CA ALA A 191 -2.78 -2.00 -19.72
C ALA A 191 -3.66 -2.90 -20.57
N LEU A 192 -4.39 -3.83 -19.94
CA LEU A 192 -5.28 -4.77 -20.62
C LEU A 192 -6.48 -4.09 -21.33
N ILE A 193 -6.75 -2.83 -21.00
CA ILE A 193 -7.88 -2.03 -21.48
C ILE A 193 -7.52 -1.07 -22.62
N GLU A 194 -6.32 -1.18 -23.21
CA GLU A 194 -5.90 -0.33 -24.34
C GLU A 194 -6.89 -0.39 -25.53
N LYS A 195 -7.46 -1.57 -25.81
CA LYS A 195 -8.47 -1.74 -26.87
C LYS A 195 -9.71 -0.84 -26.67
N ASP A 196 -10.13 -0.68 -25.42
CA ASP A 196 -11.26 0.18 -25.06
C ASP A 196 -10.90 1.67 -25.18
N ALA A 197 -9.66 2.01 -24.82
CA ALA A 197 -9.14 3.37 -25.00
C ALA A 197 -9.04 3.75 -26.48
N LEU A 198 -8.50 2.88 -27.34
CA LEU A 198 -8.42 3.10 -28.79
C LEU A 198 -9.80 3.32 -29.43
N LEU A 199 -10.79 2.49 -29.06
CA LEU A 199 -12.16 2.65 -29.54
C LEU A 199 -12.76 3.99 -29.12
N LEU A 200 -12.53 4.39 -27.87
CA LEU A 200 -13.02 5.67 -27.34
C LEU A 200 -12.34 6.86 -28.03
N VAL A 201 -11.03 6.82 -28.24
CA VAL A 201 -10.27 7.85 -28.98
C VAL A 201 -10.80 7.97 -30.41
N GLY A 202 -11.00 6.86 -31.11
CA GLY A 202 -11.57 6.85 -32.46
C GLY A 202 -12.95 7.53 -32.52
N ARG A 203 -13.85 7.19 -31.59
CA ARG A 203 -15.17 7.82 -31.47
C ARG A 203 -15.08 9.30 -31.13
N ALA A 204 -14.21 9.66 -30.19
CA ALA A 204 -14.03 11.05 -29.77
C ALA A 204 -13.47 11.91 -30.91
N TYR A 205 -12.49 11.43 -31.67
CA TYR A 205 -11.95 12.17 -32.81
C TYR A 205 -12.92 12.28 -33.97
N ALA A 206 -13.72 11.25 -34.23
CA ALA A 206 -14.79 11.33 -35.23
C ALA A 206 -15.80 12.45 -34.90
N GLN A 207 -16.21 12.56 -33.64
CA GLN A 207 -17.11 13.63 -33.17
C GLN A 207 -16.48 15.02 -33.26
N LEU A 208 -15.15 15.13 -33.16
CA LEU A 208 -14.42 16.38 -33.32
C LEU A 208 -14.16 16.75 -34.78
N GLY A 209 -14.61 15.95 -35.75
CA GLY A 209 -14.30 16.14 -37.17
C GLY A 209 -12.84 15.82 -37.54
N LYS A 210 -12.07 15.24 -36.62
CA LYS A 210 -10.66 14.88 -36.78
C LYS A 210 -10.53 13.51 -37.42
N ARG A 211 -11.00 13.41 -38.68
CA ARG A 211 -11.14 12.16 -39.44
C ARG A 211 -9.86 11.32 -39.45
N ASP A 212 -8.73 11.90 -39.79
CA ASP A 212 -7.48 11.13 -39.94
C ASP A 212 -7.02 10.52 -38.62
N GLN A 213 -7.15 11.27 -37.52
CA GLN A 213 -6.82 10.78 -36.17
C GLN A 213 -7.79 9.65 -35.75
N ALA A 214 -9.07 9.78 -36.10
CA ALA A 214 -10.07 8.75 -35.84
C ALA A 214 -9.78 7.46 -36.62
N LEU A 215 -9.47 7.58 -37.92
CA LEU A 215 -9.07 6.44 -38.76
C LEU A 215 -7.83 5.75 -38.21
N GLN A 216 -6.79 6.51 -37.88
CA GLN A 216 -5.55 5.96 -37.32
C GLN A 216 -5.80 5.15 -36.05
N ALA A 217 -6.60 5.67 -35.10
CA ALA A 217 -6.92 4.99 -33.85
C ALA A 217 -7.70 3.68 -34.09
N LEU A 218 -8.73 3.72 -34.96
CA LEU A 218 -9.57 2.56 -35.25
C LEU A 218 -8.85 1.50 -36.09
N GLU A 219 -7.98 1.90 -37.02
CA GLU A 219 -7.16 0.96 -37.78
C GLU A 219 -6.13 0.27 -36.88
N THR A 220 -5.54 1.01 -35.94
CA THR A 220 -4.68 0.44 -34.90
C THR A 220 -5.44 -0.55 -34.04
N LEU A 221 -6.67 -0.20 -33.61
CA LEU A 221 -7.56 -1.09 -32.86
C LEU A 221 -7.80 -2.42 -33.60
N VAL A 222 -8.24 -2.37 -34.86
CA VAL A 222 -8.56 -3.59 -35.62
C VAL A 222 -7.31 -4.41 -35.95
N LYS A 223 -6.16 -3.76 -36.14
CA LYS A 223 -4.88 -4.43 -36.40
C LYS A 223 -4.36 -5.17 -35.16
N LYS A 224 -4.38 -4.51 -34.00
CA LYS A 224 -3.86 -5.08 -32.73
C LYS A 224 -4.86 -6.01 -32.05
N TYR A 225 -6.16 -5.74 -32.23
CA TYR A 225 -7.27 -6.46 -31.60
C TYR A 225 -8.32 -6.88 -32.65
N PRO A 226 -8.06 -7.93 -33.46
CA PRO A 226 -8.98 -8.35 -34.52
C PRO A 226 -10.41 -8.67 -34.06
N ALA A 227 -10.58 -9.08 -32.80
CA ALA A 227 -11.89 -9.32 -32.19
C ALA A 227 -12.76 -8.04 -32.10
N MET A 228 -12.14 -6.86 -32.03
CA MET A 228 -12.82 -5.56 -31.96
C MET A 228 -13.22 -5.02 -33.34
N ARG A 229 -13.05 -5.80 -34.43
CA ARG A 229 -13.38 -5.37 -35.80
C ARG A 229 -14.86 -4.99 -35.93
N GLY A 230 -15.76 -5.74 -35.28
CA GLY A 230 -17.20 -5.44 -35.29
C GLY A 230 -17.50 -4.08 -34.67
N ASP A 231 -16.90 -3.76 -33.52
CA ASP A 231 -17.14 -2.51 -32.78
C ASP A 231 -16.69 -1.25 -33.52
N ALA A 232 -15.75 -1.40 -34.46
CA ALA A 232 -15.18 -0.30 -35.26
C ALA A 232 -15.73 -0.25 -36.70
N ALA A 233 -16.44 -1.28 -37.18
CA ALA A 233 -16.77 -1.46 -38.59
C ALA A 233 -17.59 -0.30 -39.18
N ASP A 234 -18.69 0.06 -38.52
CA ASP A 234 -19.60 1.09 -39.01
C ASP A 234 -18.93 2.46 -39.06
N LEU A 235 -18.20 2.81 -37.99
CA LEU A 235 -17.50 4.09 -37.89
C LEU A 235 -16.35 4.19 -38.91
N LEU A 236 -15.58 3.10 -39.11
CA LEU A 236 -14.56 3.05 -40.15
C LEU A 236 -15.15 3.22 -41.55
N LYS A 237 -16.32 2.62 -41.82
CA LYS A 237 -17.01 2.78 -43.12
C LYS A 237 -17.45 4.23 -43.32
N GLU A 238 -18.12 4.82 -42.34
CA GLU A 238 -18.55 6.22 -42.38
C GLU A 238 -17.37 7.15 -42.64
N LEU A 239 -16.31 7.01 -41.84
CA LEU A 239 -15.08 7.79 -41.93
C LEU A 239 -14.26 7.54 -43.20
N ARG A 240 -14.59 6.56 -44.04
CA ARG A 240 -13.93 6.36 -45.35
C ARG A 240 -14.74 6.95 -46.50
N THR A 241 -16.04 7.10 -46.31
CA THR A 241 -16.97 7.59 -47.35
C THR A 241 -17.12 9.10 -47.40
N LYS A 242 -16.86 9.79 -46.28
CA LYS A 242 -16.79 11.26 -46.25
C LYS A 242 -15.49 11.76 -46.87
#